data_AF-A0A936L0H4-F1
#
_entry.id   AF-A0A936L0H4-F1
#
_cell.length_a   1.000
_cell.length_b   1.000
_cell.length_c   1.000
_cell.angle_alpha   90.00
_cell.angle_beta   90.00
_cell.angle_gamma   90.00
#
_symmetry.space_group_name_H-M   'P 1'
#
loop_
_entity.id
_entity.type
_entity.pdbx_description
1 polymer ?
#
loop_
_entity_poly.entity_id
_entity_poly.type
_entity_poly.pdbx_seq_one_letter_code
_entity_poly.pdbx_strand_id
1 'polypeptide(L)'
;MSDNRRYYGGTGDPYSRQGRGLGTGRFKLFLIIGLAMAAFQAFKFYTSTQTNPITGEEQRVQWNTEEEIQLGLQAAPQMAQEYGGLHPDQRAQELVDRVGQKLVQSTIAAKTGYPYDFHLLADNQVVNAFALPGGQCFITAALFTKLKNEDQLAGVLGHEIGHVIHRHGAERSASQGFIQGLIQSVLIGTGGDQALTQVANMVGQYSSMKYGRDQELESDDFGVRLMVEAGYDPHHLIGVMDILEEASGGQKVPEFQSTHPSPENRREKIKSAIEKYAK
;
A
#
# COMPACT_ATOMS: atom_id res chain seq x y z
N MET A 1 -62.99 -76.79 -5.86
CA MET A 1 -63.42 -75.52 -5.23
C MET A 1 -62.19 -74.60 -5.22
N SER A 2 -61.96 -73.84 -6.30
CA SER A 2 -62.48 -72.46 -6.55
C SER A 2 -61.81 -71.43 -5.64
N ASP A 3 -61.24 -70.31 -6.07
CA ASP A 3 -61.39 -69.57 -7.33
C ASP A 3 -60.12 -68.71 -7.56
N ASN A 4 -59.85 -68.46 -8.82
CA ASN A 4 -58.77 -67.65 -9.37
C ASN A 4 -59.42 -66.34 -9.84
N ARG A 5 -58.96 -65.15 -9.41
CA ARG A 5 -59.33 -63.91 -10.11
C ARG A 5 -58.30 -62.80 -9.99
N ARG A 6 -58.27 -62.03 -11.07
CA ARG A 6 -57.22 -61.19 -11.67
C ARG A 6 -57.63 -59.70 -11.65
N TYR A 7 -56.64 -58.79 -11.55
CA TYR A 7 -56.56 -57.38 -12.04
C TYR A 7 -57.63 -56.36 -11.57
N TYR A 8 -57.31 -55.12 -11.16
CA TYR A 8 -56.76 -53.95 -11.89
C TYR A 8 -56.14 -52.96 -10.86
N GLY A 9 -55.02 -52.28 -11.11
CA GLY A 9 -54.93 -51.02 -11.89
C GLY A 9 -54.60 -49.84 -10.95
N GLY A 10 -53.37 -49.32 -11.03
CA GLY A 10 -52.93 -48.19 -10.18
C GLY A 10 -51.58 -47.65 -10.63
N THR A 11 -51.58 -46.92 -11.74
CA THR A 11 -50.47 -46.07 -12.20
C THR A 11 -50.28 -44.91 -11.21
N GLY A 12 -49.35 -45.07 -10.26
CA GLY A 12 -48.83 -43.95 -9.47
C GLY A 12 -47.72 -43.26 -10.25
N ASP A 13 -48.02 -42.08 -10.78
CA ASP A 13 -47.12 -41.18 -11.48
C ASP A 13 -45.86 -40.84 -10.62
N PRO A 14 -44.61 -41.05 -11.09
CA PRO A 14 -43.41 -40.68 -10.34
C PRO A 14 -43.10 -39.17 -10.40
N TYR A 15 -43.92 -38.36 -11.08
CA TYR A 15 -43.74 -36.90 -11.16
C TYR A 15 -44.55 -36.13 -10.12
N SER A 16 -44.28 -36.38 -8.84
CA SER A 16 -44.56 -35.40 -7.79
C SER A 16 -43.26 -34.99 -7.07
N ARG A 17 -42.30 -34.50 -7.86
CA ARG A 17 -41.30 -33.55 -7.35
C ARG A 17 -42.03 -32.26 -7.00
N GLN A 18 -42.58 -32.22 -5.79
CA GLN A 18 -42.95 -30.97 -5.15
C GLN A 18 -41.65 -30.18 -5.00
N GLY A 19 -41.41 -29.28 -5.95
CA GLY A 19 -40.34 -28.30 -5.86
C GLY A 19 -40.52 -27.58 -4.54
N ARG A 20 -39.63 -27.86 -3.57
CA ARG A 20 -39.46 -27.01 -2.39
C ARG A 20 -38.97 -25.67 -2.91
N GLY A 21 -39.90 -24.81 -3.33
CA GLY A 21 -39.66 -23.39 -3.47
C GLY A 21 -39.04 -22.93 -2.16
N LEU A 22 -37.93 -22.19 -2.25
CA LEU A 22 -37.35 -21.49 -1.11
C LEU A 22 -38.49 -20.79 -0.38
N GLY A 23 -38.86 -21.29 0.80
CA GLY A 23 -39.99 -20.77 1.54
C GLY A 23 -39.85 -19.26 1.68
N THR A 24 -40.93 -18.53 1.42
CA THR A 24 -40.97 -17.05 1.40
C THR A 24 -40.31 -16.42 2.64
N GLY A 25 -40.33 -17.09 3.80
CA GLY A 25 -39.60 -16.68 5.00
C GLY A 25 -38.07 -16.79 4.91
N ARG A 26 -37.52 -17.84 4.28
CA ARG A 26 -36.07 -17.97 4.05
C ARG A 26 -35.59 -16.96 3.01
N PHE A 27 -36.37 -16.73 1.95
CA PHE A 27 -36.07 -15.70 0.95
C PHE A 27 -36.10 -14.28 1.56
N LYS A 28 -37.09 -13.97 2.40
CA LYS A 28 -37.13 -12.69 3.15
C LYS A 28 -35.95 -12.52 4.10
N LEU A 29 -35.53 -13.59 4.79
CA LEU A 29 -34.35 -13.55 5.66
C LEU A 29 -33.07 -13.28 4.87
N PHE A 30 -32.87 -13.93 3.72
CA PHE A 30 -31.73 -13.65 2.83
C PHE A 30 -31.75 -12.23 2.28
N LEU A 31 -32.93 -11.69 1.94
CA LEU A 31 -33.09 -10.29 1.52
C LEU A 31 -32.74 -9.31 2.64
N ILE A 32 -33.17 -9.56 3.87
CA ILE A 32 -32.86 -8.72 5.04
C ILE A 32 -31.36 -8.74 5.33
N ILE A 33 -30.73 -9.93 5.31
CA ILE A 33 -29.28 -10.05 5.49
C ILE A 33 -28.54 -9.32 4.37
N GLY A 34 -28.95 -9.49 3.11
CA GLY A 34 -28.34 -8.81 1.97
C GLY A 34 -28.46 -7.29 2.05
N LEU A 35 -29.62 -6.77 2.46
CA LEU A 35 -29.84 -5.33 2.68
C LEU A 35 -29.04 -4.80 3.87
N ALA A 36 -28.94 -5.56 4.97
CA ALA A 36 -28.13 -5.19 6.12
C ALA A 36 -26.64 -5.16 5.77
N MET A 37 -26.15 -6.13 4.98
CA MET A 37 -24.78 -6.14 4.47
C MET A 37 -24.54 -4.96 3.51
N ALA A 38 -25.46 -4.68 2.59
CA ALA A 38 -25.35 -3.53 1.69
C ALA A 38 -25.36 -2.19 2.46
N ALA A 39 -26.22 -2.06 3.47
CA ALA A 39 -26.28 -0.88 4.34
C ALA A 39 -25.01 -0.73 5.17
N PHE A 40 -24.44 -1.83 5.69
CA PHE A 40 -23.17 -1.82 6.41
C PHE A 40 -21.99 -1.46 5.51
N GLN A 41 -21.94 -1.99 4.29
CA GLN A 41 -20.91 -1.66 3.30
C GLN A 41 -21.03 -0.19 2.85
N ALA A 42 -22.25 0.31 2.64
CA ALA A 42 -22.50 1.71 2.35
C ALA A 42 -22.12 2.62 3.53
N PHE A 43 -22.47 2.23 4.76
CA PHE A 43 -22.07 2.95 5.96
C PHE A 43 -20.54 3.05 6.07
N LYS A 44 -19.83 1.92 5.91
CA LYS A 44 -18.37 1.91 5.85
C LYS A 44 -17.81 2.81 4.77
N PHE A 45 -18.37 2.74 3.56
CA PHE A 45 -17.97 3.58 2.43
C PHE A 45 -18.01 5.05 2.81
N TYR A 46 -19.10 5.53 3.42
CA TYR A 46 -19.25 6.94 3.80
C TYR A 46 -18.42 7.32 5.04
N THR A 47 -18.14 6.41 5.97
CA THR A 47 -17.32 6.72 7.16
C THR A 47 -15.81 6.62 6.94
N SER A 48 -15.37 6.00 5.83
CA SER A 48 -13.95 5.79 5.50
C SER A 48 -13.36 6.77 4.49
N THR A 49 -14.14 7.75 4.05
CA THR A 49 -13.64 8.82 3.18
C THR A 49 -13.17 9.98 4.04
N GLN A 50 -11.94 10.42 3.85
CA GLN A 50 -11.33 11.56 4.53
C GLN A 50 -10.68 12.47 3.50
N THR A 51 -10.81 13.78 3.68
CA THR A 51 -10.08 14.76 2.88
C THR A 51 -8.62 14.82 3.35
N ASN A 52 -7.69 14.71 2.42
CA ASN A 52 -6.26 14.93 2.69
C ASN A 52 -6.01 16.43 2.90
N PRO A 53 -5.51 16.86 4.06
CA PRO A 53 -5.33 18.29 4.34
C PRO A 53 -4.18 18.93 3.53
N ILE A 54 -3.29 18.13 2.93
CA ILE A 54 -2.14 18.59 2.16
C ILE A 54 -2.45 18.61 0.66
N THR A 55 -3.04 17.54 0.14
CA THR A 55 -3.33 17.40 -1.30
C THR A 55 -4.72 17.92 -1.67
N GLY A 56 -5.66 17.94 -0.71
CA GLY A 56 -7.07 18.29 -0.94
C GLY A 56 -7.90 17.15 -1.52
N GLU A 57 -7.32 15.97 -1.72
CA GLU A 57 -8.00 14.81 -2.31
C GLU A 57 -8.95 14.13 -1.31
N GLU A 58 -10.06 13.61 -1.82
CA GLU A 58 -10.96 12.75 -1.05
C GLU A 58 -10.48 11.31 -1.13
N GLN A 59 -9.98 10.79 -0.01
CA GLN A 59 -9.28 9.52 0.04
C GLN A 59 -10.06 8.50 0.85
N ARG A 60 -10.10 7.26 0.36
CA ARG A 60 -10.65 6.16 1.16
C ARG A 60 -9.57 5.49 1.98
N VAL A 61 -9.51 5.88 3.24
CA VAL A 61 -8.53 5.41 4.21
C VAL A 61 -9.24 4.82 5.41
N GLN A 62 -8.67 3.76 5.98
CA GLN A 62 -9.25 3.11 7.17
C GLN A 62 -8.73 3.66 8.49
N TRP A 63 -7.66 4.44 8.42
CA TRP A 63 -6.92 4.95 9.56
C TRP A 63 -6.95 6.46 9.58
N ASN A 64 -6.86 7.05 10.76
CA ASN A 64 -6.47 8.45 10.90
C ASN A 64 -4.93 8.58 10.93
N THR A 65 -4.43 9.82 10.88
CA THR A 65 -2.99 10.12 10.89
C THR A 65 -2.25 9.48 12.07
N GLU A 66 -2.81 9.50 13.28
CA GLU A 66 -2.16 8.93 14.47
C GLU A 66 -2.05 7.40 14.37
N GLU A 67 -3.12 6.75 13.90
CA GLU A 67 -3.11 5.30 13.67
C GLU A 67 -2.09 4.89 12.61
N GLU A 68 -1.92 5.68 11.55
CA GLU A 68 -0.87 5.46 10.54
C GLU A 68 0.53 5.58 11.13
N ILE A 69 0.76 6.61 11.97
CA ILE A 69 2.04 6.81 12.67
C ILE A 69 2.37 5.61 13.55
N GLN A 70 1.42 5.17 14.38
CA GLN A 70 1.63 4.03 15.27
C GLN A 70 1.91 2.74 14.48
N LEU A 71 1.19 2.53 13.40
CA LEU A 71 1.38 1.36 12.53
C LEU A 71 2.78 1.36 11.90
N GLY A 72 3.20 2.49 11.32
CA GLY A 72 4.52 2.65 10.72
C GLY A 72 5.65 2.40 11.71
N LEU A 73 5.58 3.03 12.89
CA LEU A 73 6.61 2.91 13.93
C LEU A 73 6.76 1.48 14.46
N GLN A 74 5.66 0.74 14.58
CA GLN A 74 5.70 -0.65 15.05
C GLN A 74 6.13 -1.64 13.96
N ALA A 75 5.78 -1.36 12.71
CA ALA A 75 6.17 -2.16 11.57
C ALA A 75 7.65 -1.98 11.21
N ALA A 76 8.20 -0.77 11.38
CA ALA A 76 9.53 -0.39 10.92
C ALA A 76 10.66 -1.36 11.34
N PRO A 77 10.80 -1.78 12.61
CA PRO A 77 11.87 -2.70 13.00
C PRO A 77 11.76 -4.06 12.30
N GLN A 78 10.55 -4.64 12.25
CA GLN A 78 10.32 -5.94 11.63
C GLN A 78 10.48 -5.88 10.10
N MET A 79 10.04 -4.77 9.50
CA MET A 79 10.24 -4.48 8.08
C MET A 79 11.73 -4.37 7.75
N ALA A 80 12.51 -3.64 8.56
CA ALA A 80 13.95 -3.56 8.36
C ALA A 80 14.62 -4.95 8.44
N GLN A 81 14.18 -5.82 9.36
CA GLN A 81 14.70 -7.19 9.47
C GLN A 81 14.41 -8.04 8.23
N GLU A 82 13.29 -7.83 7.53
CA GLU A 82 12.97 -8.54 6.28
C GLU A 82 14.04 -8.28 5.19
N TYR A 83 14.68 -7.11 5.24
CA TYR A 83 15.74 -6.67 4.33
C TYR A 83 17.14 -6.69 4.99
N GLY A 84 17.36 -7.62 5.92
CA GLY A 84 18.66 -7.85 6.55
C GLY A 84 19.05 -6.86 7.66
N GLY A 85 18.12 -6.02 8.10
CA GLY A 85 18.33 -5.01 9.13
C GLY A 85 18.87 -3.69 8.59
N LEU A 86 19.24 -2.78 9.50
CA LEU A 86 19.87 -1.52 9.14
C LEU A 86 21.30 -1.74 8.66
N HIS A 87 21.70 -0.99 7.64
CA HIS A 87 23.06 -1.02 7.10
C HIS A 87 24.05 -0.47 8.13
N PRO A 88 25.24 -1.09 8.31
CA PRO A 88 26.17 -0.70 9.37
C PRO A 88 26.96 0.60 9.12
N ASP A 89 27.03 1.07 7.86
CA ASP A 89 27.73 2.30 7.50
C ASP A 89 26.95 3.57 7.92
N GLN A 90 27.42 4.17 9.01
CA GLN A 90 26.83 5.39 9.58
C GLN A 90 26.95 6.60 8.65
N ARG A 91 28.01 6.71 7.84
CA ARG A 91 28.16 7.85 6.92
C ARG A 91 27.16 7.76 5.78
N ALA A 92 26.87 6.55 5.31
CA ALA A 92 25.84 6.31 4.31
C ALA A 92 24.45 6.62 4.88
N GLN A 93 24.16 6.17 6.11
CA GLN A 93 22.92 6.51 6.82
C GLN A 93 22.77 8.03 7.01
N GLU A 94 23.79 8.74 7.47
CA GLU A 94 23.78 10.20 7.63
C GLU A 94 23.52 10.96 6.31
N LEU A 95 23.94 10.42 5.17
CA LEU A 95 23.60 10.97 3.85
C LEU A 95 22.11 10.79 3.55
N VAL A 96 21.57 9.59 3.77
CA VAL A 96 20.14 9.28 3.61
C VAL A 96 19.29 10.19 4.50
N ASP A 97 19.66 10.32 5.78
CA ASP A 97 18.98 11.19 6.74
C ASP A 97 19.03 12.65 6.30
N ARG A 98 20.21 13.17 5.97
CA ARG A 98 20.36 14.58 5.57
C ARG A 98 19.53 14.91 4.33
N VAL A 99 19.52 14.03 3.33
CA VAL A 99 18.75 14.26 2.09
C VAL A 99 17.25 14.20 2.35
N GLY A 100 16.79 13.15 3.04
CA GLY A 100 15.39 12.97 3.39
C GLY A 100 14.86 14.10 4.28
N GLN A 101 15.61 14.47 5.32
CA GLN A 101 15.24 15.57 6.21
C GLN A 101 15.24 16.93 5.49
N LYS A 102 16.18 17.18 4.56
CA LYS A 102 16.15 18.39 3.73
C LYS A 102 14.89 18.44 2.87
N LEU A 103 14.49 17.33 2.24
CA LEU A 103 13.22 17.23 1.50
C LEU A 103 12.02 17.49 2.41
N VAL A 104 12.00 16.97 3.64
CA VAL A 104 10.85 17.17 4.54
C VAL A 104 10.77 18.62 5.01
N GLN A 105 11.86 19.15 5.55
CA GLN A 105 11.88 20.44 6.25
C GLN A 105 11.77 21.64 5.31
N SER A 106 12.17 21.49 4.05
CA SER A 106 12.21 22.60 3.08
C SER A 106 10.93 22.71 2.23
N THR A 107 9.96 21.82 2.44
CA THR A 107 8.83 21.63 1.52
C THR A 107 7.49 21.56 2.28
N ILE A 108 6.41 21.36 1.54
CA ILE A 108 5.09 21.12 2.11
C ILE A 108 5.00 19.88 3.03
N ALA A 109 5.93 18.92 2.90
CA ALA A 109 5.96 17.69 3.70
C ALA A 109 6.03 17.97 5.22
N ALA A 110 6.71 19.05 5.65
CA ALA A 110 6.77 19.46 7.05
C ALA A 110 5.40 19.77 7.67
N LYS A 111 4.38 20.04 6.85
CA LYS A 111 3.01 20.36 7.33
C LYS A 111 2.12 19.15 7.53
N THR A 112 2.58 17.96 7.15
CA THR A 112 1.80 16.71 7.23
C THR A 112 1.57 16.23 8.66
N GLY A 113 2.46 16.60 9.60
CA GLY A 113 2.45 16.09 10.97
C GLY A 113 3.04 14.68 11.12
N TYR A 114 3.52 14.04 10.04
CA TYR A 114 4.19 12.75 10.12
C TYR A 114 5.63 12.89 10.66
N PRO A 115 6.06 12.01 11.59
CA PRO A 115 7.43 11.95 12.07
C PRO A 115 8.30 11.19 11.06
N TYR A 116 8.64 11.85 9.94
CA TYR A 116 9.46 11.23 8.90
C TYR A 116 10.81 10.76 9.43
N ASP A 117 11.14 9.51 9.12
CA ASP A 117 12.43 8.90 9.41
C ASP A 117 12.90 8.07 8.21
N PHE A 118 14.21 7.96 8.03
CA PHE A 118 14.80 7.37 6.84
C PHE A 118 15.78 6.26 7.21
N HIS A 119 15.69 5.14 6.50
CA HIS A 119 16.40 3.92 6.90
C HIS A 119 17.17 3.34 5.71
N LEU A 120 18.49 3.27 5.83
CA LEU A 120 19.31 2.51 4.89
C LEU A 120 19.33 1.03 5.32
N LEU A 121 18.82 0.16 4.47
CA LEU A 121 18.71 -1.28 4.72
C LEU A 121 19.96 -2.02 4.22
N ALA A 122 20.34 -3.08 4.93
CA ALA A 122 21.55 -3.86 4.64
C ALA A 122 21.45 -4.70 3.34
N ASP A 123 20.24 -4.92 2.82
CA ASP A 123 20.01 -5.70 1.61
C ASP A 123 20.77 -5.14 0.40
N ASN A 124 21.73 -5.93 -0.08
CA ASN A 124 22.58 -5.62 -1.23
C ASN A 124 22.19 -6.40 -2.50
N GLN A 125 21.10 -7.17 -2.47
CA GLN A 125 20.61 -7.98 -3.56
C GLN A 125 19.37 -7.37 -4.21
N VAL A 126 18.45 -6.87 -3.37
CA VAL A 126 17.15 -6.40 -3.80
C VAL A 126 17.19 -4.90 -4.05
N VAL A 127 17.09 -4.48 -5.32
CA VAL A 127 16.98 -3.07 -5.69
C VAL A 127 15.56 -2.60 -5.35
N ASN A 128 15.42 -1.85 -4.25
CA ASN A 128 14.13 -1.33 -3.79
C ASN A 128 14.26 -0.06 -2.92
N ALA A 129 13.18 0.70 -2.86
CA ALA A 129 12.87 1.72 -1.86
C ALA A 129 11.36 1.66 -1.60
N PHE A 130 10.92 2.04 -0.42
CA PHE A 130 9.50 2.06 -0.06
C PHE A 130 9.25 2.91 1.19
N ALA A 131 8.03 3.39 1.38
CA ALA A 131 7.57 3.96 2.64
C ALA A 131 6.50 3.12 3.31
N LEU A 132 6.46 3.12 4.63
CA LEU A 132 5.33 2.66 5.44
C LEU A 132 4.37 3.83 5.72
N PRO A 133 3.08 3.56 6.02
CA PRO A 133 2.18 4.58 6.54
C PRO A 133 2.81 5.29 7.74
N GLY A 134 2.58 6.59 7.87
CA GLY A 134 3.13 7.37 8.99
C GLY A 134 4.55 7.90 8.82
N GLY A 135 5.19 7.70 7.65
CA GLY A 135 6.40 8.43 7.27
C GLY A 135 7.74 7.73 7.48
N GLN A 136 7.73 6.41 7.72
CA GLN A 136 8.97 5.64 7.78
C GLN A 136 9.39 5.24 6.37
N CYS A 137 10.47 5.82 5.85
CA CYS A 137 10.95 5.62 4.48
C CYS A 137 12.23 4.78 4.46
N PHE A 138 12.34 3.87 3.49
CA PHE A 138 13.39 2.87 3.42
C PHE A 138 14.05 2.86 2.05
N ILE A 139 15.35 2.63 2.02
CA ILE A 139 16.12 2.39 0.80
C ILE A 139 17.08 1.23 1.03
N THR A 140 17.13 0.29 0.09
CA THR A 140 18.07 -0.83 0.12
C THR A 140 19.49 -0.41 -0.25
N ALA A 141 20.50 -1.04 0.34
CA ALA A 141 21.89 -0.83 -0.08
C ALA A 141 22.09 -1.16 -1.58
N ALA A 142 21.33 -2.10 -2.13
CA ALA A 142 21.37 -2.45 -3.56
C ALA A 142 20.93 -1.30 -4.48
N LEU A 143 19.91 -0.52 -4.11
CA LEU A 143 19.51 0.67 -4.85
C LEU A 143 20.44 1.84 -4.56
N PHE A 144 20.74 2.10 -3.28
CA PHE A 144 21.59 3.20 -2.83
C PHE A 144 22.94 3.21 -3.54
N THR A 145 23.60 2.05 -3.66
CA THR A 145 24.91 1.93 -4.31
C THR A 145 24.91 2.14 -5.82
N LYS A 146 23.73 2.15 -6.47
CA LYS A 146 23.58 2.44 -7.91
C LYS A 146 23.38 3.93 -8.20
N LEU A 147 22.98 4.71 -7.20
CA LEU A 147 22.77 6.15 -7.35
C LEU A 147 24.11 6.86 -7.54
N LYS A 148 24.15 7.82 -8.47
CA LYS A 148 25.37 8.49 -8.92
C LYS A 148 25.61 9.83 -8.22
N ASN A 149 24.57 10.41 -7.62
CA ASN A 149 24.66 11.69 -6.91
C ASN A 149 23.50 11.87 -5.90
N GLU A 150 23.61 12.94 -5.12
CA GLU A 150 22.65 13.31 -4.08
C GLU A 150 21.26 13.64 -4.66
N ASP A 151 21.18 14.25 -5.85
CA ASP A 151 19.89 14.56 -6.50
C ASP A 151 19.11 13.30 -6.88
N GLN A 152 19.79 12.22 -7.29
CA GLN A 152 19.12 10.93 -7.54
C GLN A 152 18.58 10.29 -6.27
N LEU A 153 19.31 10.40 -5.15
CA LEU A 153 18.81 9.98 -3.84
C LEU A 153 17.61 10.82 -3.42
N ALA A 154 17.68 12.14 -3.64
CA ALA A 154 16.56 13.04 -3.39
C ALA A 154 15.33 12.69 -4.26
N GLY A 155 15.54 12.23 -5.50
CA GLY A 155 14.46 11.73 -6.35
C GLY A 155 13.77 10.49 -5.80
N VAL A 156 14.55 9.48 -5.39
CA VAL A 156 14.01 8.24 -4.77
C VAL A 156 13.25 8.59 -3.48
N LEU A 157 13.87 9.33 -2.56
CA LEU A 157 13.22 9.67 -1.29
C LEU A 157 12.04 10.63 -1.48
N GLY A 158 12.10 11.54 -2.44
CA GLY A 158 11.00 12.45 -2.78
C GLY A 158 9.78 11.70 -3.29
N HIS A 159 9.98 10.66 -4.11
CA HIS A 159 8.93 9.74 -4.53
C HIS A 159 8.32 9.02 -3.30
N GLU A 160 9.13 8.43 -2.43
CA GLU A 160 8.60 7.77 -1.22
C GLU A 160 7.83 8.72 -0.29
N ILE A 161 8.30 9.96 -0.12
CA ILE A 161 7.56 10.99 0.62
C ILE A 161 6.23 11.31 -0.08
N GLY A 162 6.19 11.33 -1.41
CA GLY A 162 4.97 11.46 -2.22
C GLY A 162 3.92 10.41 -1.86
N HIS A 163 4.30 9.12 -1.77
CA HIS A 163 3.39 8.06 -1.31
C HIS A 163 2.84 8.29 0.09
N VAL A 164 3.66 8.80 1.02
CA VAL A 164 3.23 9.12 2.39
C VAL A 164 2.24 10.29 2.39
N ILE A 165 2.55 11.36 1.66
CA ILE A 165 1.70 12.56 1.60
C ILE A 165 0.34 12.22 1.01
N HIS A 166 0.31 11.46 -0.08
CA HIS A 166 -0.92 10.96 -0.68
C HIS A 166 -1.47 9.72 0.02
N ARG A 167 -0.94 9.31 1.18
CA ARG A 167 -1.48 8.18 1.98
C ARG A 167 -1.73 6.89 1.17
N HIS A 168 -0.97 6.65 0.11
CA HIS A 168 -1.20 5.56 -0.84
C HIS A 168 -1.16 4.19 -0.17
N GLY A 169 -0.28 3.99 0.82
CA GLY A 169 -0.21 2.76 1.62
C GLY A 169 -1.49 2.51 2.43
N ALA A 170 -2.10 3.57 2.97
CA ALA A 170 -3.36 3.47 3.71
C ALA A 170 -4.55 3.18 2.79
N GLU A 171 -4.61 3.82 1.61
CA GLU A 171 -5.61 3.53 0.58
C GLU A 171 -5.50 2.10 0.05
N ARG A 172 -4.26 1.62 -0.12
CA ARG A 172 -4.02 0.25 -0.60
C ARG A 172 -4.43 -0.78 0.43
N SER A 173 -4.07 -0.54 1.69
CA SER A 173 -4.52 -1.35 2.82
C SER A 173 -6.05 -1.38 2.92
N ALA A 174 -6.71 -0.23 2.73
CA ALA A 174 -8.17 -0.14 2.63
C ALA A 174 -8.76 -0.98 1.51
N SER A 175 -8.17 -0.90 0.32
CA SER A 175 -8.65 -1.57 -0.88
C SER A 175 -8.49 -3.10 -0.83
N GLN A 176 -7.46 -3.59 -0.14
CA GLN A 176 -7.26 -5.03 0.06
C GLN A 176 -8.10 -5.61 1.21
N GLY A 177 -8.92 -4.77 1.86
CA GLY A 177 -9.76 -5.20 2.97
C GLY A 177 -8.94 -5.56 4.20
N PHE A 178 -7.83 -4.84 4.46
CA PHE A 178 -7.08 -4.99 5.69
C PHE A 178 -7.98 -4.60 6.87
N ILE A 179 -8.66 -5.58 7.45
CA ILE A 179 -9.65 -5.35 8.50
C ILE A 179 -8.93 -4.83 9.74
N GLN A 180 -9.41 -3.69 10.26
CA GLN A 180 -9.14 -3.01 11.56
C GLN A 180 -8.82 -3.89 12.80
N GLY A 181 -8.90 -5.22 12.73
CA GLY A 181 -8.62 -6.13 13.85
C GLY A 181 -7.15 -6.12 14.30
N LEU A 182 -6.22 -5.66 13.48
CA LEU A 182 -4.78 -5.66 13.79
C LEU A 182 -4.38 -4.51 14.73
N ILE A 183 -5.07 -3.37 14.67
CA ILE A 183 -4.82 -2.22 15.54
C ILE A 183 -5.25 -2.51 16.98
N GLN A 184 -6.35 -3.25 17.18
CA GLN A 184 -6.87 -3.50 18.53
C GLN A 184 -5.91 -4.35 19.37
N SER A 185 -5.23 -5.35 18.81
CA SER A 185 -4.28 -6.18 19.57
C SER A 185 -2.96 -5.46 19.88
N VAL A 186 -2.54 -4.60 18.95
CA VAL A 186 -1.36 -3.73 19.03
C VAL A 186 -1.55 -2.63 20.09
N LEU A 187 -2.69 -1.93 20.08
CA LEU A 187 -2.97 -0.83 21.00
C LEU A 187 -3.24 -1.29 22.43
N ILE A 188 -3.74 -2.52 22.62
CA ILE A 188 -4.05 -3.07 23.95
C ILE A 188 -2.77 -3.52 24.69
N GLY A 189 -1.59 -3.47 24.06
CA GLY A 189 -0.33 -3.76 24.74
C GLY A 189 -0.25 -5.19 25.30
N THR A 190 -0.93 -6.14 24.63
CA THR A 190 -0.86 -7.56 24.96
C THR A 190 0.54 -8.10 24.56
N GLY A 191 1.57 -7.70 25.30
CA GLY A 191 2.93 -8.15 25.10
C GLY A 191 2.99 -9.67 25.09
N GLY A 192 3.58 -10.24 24.05
CA GLY A 192 3.70 -11.68 23.84
C GLY A 192 3.78 -12.07 22.36
N ASP A 193 3.93 -13.37 22.10
CA ASP A 193 4.12 -13.95 20.76
C ASP A 193 2.98 -13.61 19.78
N GLN A 194 1.76 -13.38 20.29
CA GLN A 194 0.62 -13.01 19.47
C GLN A 194 0.73 -11.60 18.87
N ALA A 195 1.30 -10.63 19.58
CA ALA A 195 1.52 -9.29 19.06
C ALA A 195 2.62 -9.31 17.98
N LEU A 196 3.72 -10.03 18.23
CA LEU A 196 4.81 -10.21 17.26
C LEU A 196 4.33 -10.91 15.98
N THR A 197 3.51 -11.96 16.12
CA THR A 197 2.92 -12.67 14.97
C THR A 197 2.04 -11.75 14.13
N GLN A 198 1.29 -10.83 14.77
CA GLN A 198 0.43 -9.90 14.05
C GLN A 198 1.23 -8.83 13.30
N VAL A 199 2.28 -8.29 13.93
CA VAL A 199 3.22 -7.38 13.24
C VAL A 199 3.88 -8.09 12.06
N ALA A 200 4.34 -9.33 12.23
CA ALA A 200 4.93 -10.10 11.14
C ALA A 200 3.93 -10.35 9.98
N ASN A 201 2.69 -10.69 10.30
CA ASN A 201 1.63 -10.86 9.28
C ASN A 201 1.30 -9.54 8.56
N MET A 202 1.36 -8.41 9.26
CA MET A 202 1.17 -7.10 8.65
C MET A 202 2.32 -6.75 7.72
N VAL A 203 3.56 -6.94 8.16
CA VAL A 203 4.78 -6.75 7.35
C VAL A 203 4.69 -7.59 6.09
N GLY A 204 4.45 -8.90 6.19
CA GLY A 204 4.37 -9.77 5.01
C GLY A 204 3.24 -9.40 4.05
N GLN A 205 2.10 -8.91 4.55
CA GLN A 205 1.04 -8.37 3.69
C GLN A 205 1.47 -7.07 3.00
N TYR A 206 2.07 -6.14 3.74
CA TYR A 206 2.54 -4.86 3.21
C TYR A 206 3.63 -5.05 2.13
N SER A 207 4.60 -5.93 2.38
CA SER A 207 5.68 -6.25 1.43
C SER A 207 5.15 -6.83 0.11
N SER A 208 3.95 -7.43 0.11
CA SER A 208 3.30 -7.93 -1.11
C SER A 208 2.44 -6.89 -1.85
N MET A 209 2.29 -5.68 -1.29
CA MET A 209 1.46 -4.63 -1.87
C MET A 209 2.12 -4.03 -3.11
N LYS A 210 1.26 -3.56 -4.00
CA LYS A 210 1.63 -2.91 -5.26
C LYS A 210 0.80 -1.65 -5.39
N TYR A 211 1.45 -0.53 -5.68
CA TYR A 211 0.76 0.72 -5.94
C TYR A 211 0.06 0.71 -7.29
N GLY A 212 -1.01 1.50 -7.39
CA GLY A 212 -1.72 1.75 -8.63
C GLY A 212 -0.91 2.62 -9.58
N ARG A 213 -1.20 2.54 -10.89
CA ARG A 213 -0.53 3.40 -11.89
C ARG A 213 -0.73 4.89 -11.62
N ASP A 214 -1.92 5.29 -11.19
CA ASP A 214 -2.20 6.69 -10.88
C ASP A 214 -1.44 7.15 -9.63
N GLN A 215 -1.36 6.30 -8.61
CA GLN A 215 -0.57 6.55 -7.38
C GLN A 215 0.93 6.75 -7.69
N GLU A 216 1.49 5.99 -8.63
CA GLU A 216 2.86 6.18 -9.09
C GLU A 216 3.07 7.53 -9.79
N LEU A 217 2.10 7.99 -10.58
CA LEU A 217 2.15 9.28 -11.27
C LEU A 217 1.97 10.46 -10.31
N GLU A 218 1.10 10.33 -9.31
CA GLU A 218 0.92 11.30 -8.23
C GLU A 218 2.21 11.43 -7.42
N SER A 219 2.80 10.29 -7.06
CA SER A 219 4.08 10.23 -6.36
C SER A 219 5.23 10.83 -7.16
N ASP A 220 5.28 10.61 -8.48
CA ASP A 220 6.25 11.26 -9.37
C ASP A 220 6.08 12.79 -9.46
N ASP A 221 4.85 13.28 -9.66
CA ASP A 221 4.56 14.73 -9.72
C ASP A 221 4.94 15.40 -8.40
N PHE A 222 4.57 14.79 -7.27
CA PHE A 222 4.88 15.32 -5.96
C PHE A 222 6.37 15.21 -5.64
N GLY A 223 7.03 14.10 -6.00
CA GLY A 223 8.48 13.93 -5.85
C GLY A 223 9.25 15.03 -6.58
N VAL A 224 8.88 15.35 -7.83
CA VAL A 224 9.45 16.48 -8.57
C VAL A 224 9.23 17.80 -7.84
N ARG A 225 8.01 18.06 -7.36
CA ARG A 225 7.70 19.26 -6.57
C ARG A 225 8.61 19.40 -5.36
N LEU A 226 8.77 18.33 -4.58
CA LEU A 226 9.60 18.30 -3.38
C LEU A 226 11.06 18.56 -3.70
N MET A 227 11.59 17.95 -4.78
CA MET A 227 12.96 18.20 -5.23
C MET A 227 13.17 19.68 -5.58
N VAL A 228 12.26 20.29 -6.35
CA VAL A 228 12.34 21.70 -6.73
C VAL A 228 12.25 22.62 -5.51
N GLU A 229 11.29 22.39 -4.61
CA GLU A 229 11.12 23.18 -3.38
C GLU A 229 12.37 23.09 -2.47
N ALA A 230 13.01 21.92 -2.39
CA ALA A 230 14.23 21.70 -1.61
C ALA A 230 15.53 22.10 -2.34
N GLY A 231 15.46 22.57 -3.58
CA GLY A 231 16.61 23.01 -4.37
C GLY A 231 17.51 21.88 -4.89
N TYR A 232 16.95 20.70 -5.13
CA TYR A 232 17.59 19.61 -5.88
C TYR A 232 17.22 19.71 -7.37
N ASP A 233 18.04 19.14 -8.25
CA ASP A 233 17.74 19.12 -9.69
C ASP A 233 16.81 17.95 -10.04
N PRO A 234 15.52 18.21 -10.35
CA PRO A 234 14.53 17.15 -10.58
C PRO A 234 14.77 16.36 -11.87
N HIS A 235 15.63 16.82 -12.78
CA HIS A 235 15.98 16.05 -13.98
C HIS A 235 16.68 14.73 -13.63
N HIS A 236 17.31 14.64 -12.46
CA HIS A 236 17.96 13.42 -11.98
C HIS A 236 16.97 12.29 -11.67
N LEU A 237 15.69 12.59 -11.40
CA LEU A 237 14.66 11.57 -11.22
C LEU A 237 14.44 10.75 -12.51
N ILE A 238 14.63 11.35 -13.68
CA ILE A 238 14.59 10.62 -14.96
C ILE A 238 15.76 9.61 -15.03
N GLY A 239 16.93 9.98 -14.53
CA GLY A 239 18.09 9.09 -14.46
C GLY A 239 17.92 7.93 -13.47
N VAL A 240 17.09 8.10 -12.43
CA VAL A 240 16.70 6.99 -11.54
C VAL A 240 15.92 5.93 -12.32
N MET A 241 15.04 6.33 -13.25
CA MET A 241 14.32 5.39 -14.10
C MET A 241 15.26 4.54 -14.97
N ASP A 242 16.36 5.13 -15.47
CA ASP A 242 17.38 4.38 -16.21
C ASP A 242 18.06 3.33 -15.32
N ILE A 243 18.40 3.70 -14.08
CA ILE A 243 19.02 2.78 -13.10
C ILE A 243 18.11 1.58 -12.80
N LEU A 244 16.80 1.84 -12.63
CA LEU A 244 15.81 0.81 -12.34
C LEU A 244 15.55 -0.10 -13.55
N GLU A 245 15.55 0.46 -14.75
CA GLU A 245 15.42 -0.29 -16.00
C GLU A 245 16.64 -1.19 -16.22
N GLU A 246 17.85 -0.68 -16.00
CA GLU A 246 19.09 -1.46 -16.08
C GLU A 246 19.12 -2.60 -15.05
N ALA A 247 18.67 -2.33 -13.83
CA ALA A 247 18.54 -3.34 -12.78
C ALA A 247 17.55 -4.47 -13.13
N SER A 248 16.65 -4.26 -14.10
CA SER A 248 15.62 -5.23 -14.48
C SER A 248 16.08 -6.37 -15.39
N GLY A 249 17.18 -6.20 -16.12
CA GLY A 249 17.97 -7.30 -16.72
C GLY A 249 17.24 -8.34 -17.59
N GLY A 250 15.96 -8.18 -17.92
CA GLY A 250 15.21 -8.99 -18.90
C GLY A 250 14.72 -10.39 -18.48
N GLN A 251 14.91 -10.87 -17.25
CA GLN A 251 14.44 -12.22 -16.85
C GLN A 251 13.65 -12.33 -15.54
N LYS A 252 13.63 -11.30 -14.69
CA LYS A 252 12.74 -11.17 -13.54
C LYS A 252 12.35 -9.71 -13.39
N VAL A 253 11.08 -9.43 -13.11
CA VAL A 253 10.63 -8.09 -12.71
C VAL A 253 11.34 -7.76 -11.39
N PRO A 254 12.16 -6.68 -11.30
CA PRO A 254 12.76 -6.25 -10.03
C PRO A 254 11.74 -6.11 -8.93
N GLU A 255 12.19 -6.22 -7.68
CA GLU A 255 11.33 -5.98 -6.53
C GLU A 255 10.75 -4.57 -6.57
N PHE A 256 11.57 -3.55 -6.88
CA PHE A 256 11.07 -2.19 -7.10
C PHE A 256 9.95 -2.13 -8.12
N GLN A 257 10.06 -2.80 -9.27
CA GLN A 257 8.98 -2.80 -10.27
C GLN A 257 7.75 -3.62 -9.84
N SER A 258 7.94 -4.52 -8.86
CA SER A 258 6.84 -5.29 -8.29
C SER A 258 6.02 -4.43 -7.33
N THR A 259 6.65 -3.60 -6.50
CA THR A 259 5.98 -2.67 -5.57
C THR A 259 5.54 -1.36 -6.25
N HIS A 260 6.35 -0.86 -7.18
CA HIS A 260 6.16 0.34 -8.00
C HIS A 260 6.08 0.00 -9.50
N PRO A 261 4.92 -0.42 -10.01
CA PRO A 261 4.74 -0.65 -11.44
C PRO A 261 5.13 0.59 -12.25
N SER A 262 5.81 0.42 -13.39
CA SER A 262 6.19 1.55 -14.24
C SER A 262 5.20 1.78 -15.39
N PRO A 263 4.24 2.71 -15.29
CA PRO A 263 3.49 3.20 -16.45
C PRO A 263 4.41 3.64 -17.61
N GLU A 264 3.98 3.36 -18.84
CA GLU A 264 4.70 3.71 -20.07
C GLU A 264 4.98 5.23 -20.19
N ASN A 265 4.16 6.05 -19.55
CA ASN A 265 4.23 7.51 -19.60
C ASN A 265 4.89 8.18 -18.38
N ARG A 266 5.48 7.44 -17.42
CA ARG A 266 6.11 8.04 -16.21
C ARG A 266 7.14 9.11 -16.56
N ARG A 267 8.06 8.80 -17.48
CA ARG A 267 9.13 9.74 -17.90
C ARG A 267 8.57 11.01 -18.52
N GLU A 268 7.50 10.91 -19.31
CA GLU A 268 6.82 12.07 -19.89
C GLU A 268 6.15 12.90 -18.80
N LYS A 269 5.47 12.26 -17.85
CA LYS A 269 4.81 12.94 -16.73
C LYS A 269 5.82 13.62 -15.80
N ILE A 270 6.97 13.00 -15.53
CA ILE A 270 8.06 13.64 -14.78
C ILE A 270 8.55 14.88 -15.52
N LYS A 271 8.76 14.83 -16.84
CA LYS A 271 9.15 16.02 -17.62
C LYS A 271 8.10 17.13 -17.54
N SER A 272 6.82 16.80 -17.68
CA SER A 272 5.73 17.77 -17.53
C SER A 272 5.67 18.36 -16.12
N ALA A 273 5.92 17.55 -15.07
CA ALA A 273 5.99 18.03 -13.70
C ALA A 273 7.18 18.98 -13.50
N ILE A 274 8.33 18.69 -14.10
CA ILE A 274 9.50 19.58 -14.05
C ILE A 274 9.15 20.93 -14.65
N GLU A 275 8.51 20.97 -15.83
CA GLU A 275 8.05 22.20 -16.45
C GLU A 275 7.01 22.95 -15.60
N LYS A 276 6.07 22.21 -15.00
CA LYS A 276 5.02 22.75 -14.12
C LYS A 276 5.59 23.45 -12.88
N TYR A 277 6.68 22.93 -12.31
CA TYR A 277 7.29 23.47 -11.09
C TYR A 277 8.55 24.31 -11.34
N ALA A 278 9.06 24.37 -12.58
CA ALA A 278 10.13 25.27 -12.97
C ALA A 278 9.69 26.74 -12.73
N LYS A 279 10.42 27.43 -11.87
CA LYS A 279 10.22 28.86 -11.59
C LYS A 279 10.94 29.72 -12.63
#